data_AF-A0A1H7PX86-F1
#
_entry.id   AF-A0A1H7PX86-F1
#
_cell.length_a   1.000
_cell.length_b   1.000
_cell.length_c   1.000
_cell.angle_alpha   90.00
_cell.angle_beta   90.00
_cell.angle_gamma   90.00
#
_symmetry.space_group_name_H-M   'P 1'
#
loop_
_entity.id
_entity.type
_entity.pdbx_description
1 polymer ?
#
loop_
_entity_poly.entity_id
_entity_poly.type
_entity_poly.pdbx_seq_one_letter_code
_entity_poly.pdbx_strand_id
1 'polypeptide(L)'
;MSEYQYYKFECLDGYLDAKARQALRAISSRAEISATAFQVYYTYSDLKAEPFELMLKYFDIGFYYADWGSIDAYIKLPAGTLPDALLGFSSDGLHVHENDEWQLLIFSLEEYDEYFDDEHADEFFQHLAGLRSGLMQGDWRLVYFMWLKMFDFNDDVERVPLIQFDFEHLSEEEQAFAALYDIPLALVKALAMVLSEQPSHQAKQTQLTLDAWIHNLSQAEKDTLLRALFEQGQLTRHQALALTRKEPVNTDEIYQYWLTSAVISPFIEQAQSQLQQEQAAALAKKLAIEKAEKEKALTDIYNQREHFWQQSQEQADRTCASGYDAASRYLHQLFEAYQFKADEAAFEQRFKRFVVANNSRKALLNRLSDLL
;
A
#
# COMPACT_ATOMS: atom_id res chain seq x y z
N MET A 1 -9.22 12.26 24.16
CA MET A 1 -8.23 11.21 23.84
C MET A 1 -6.86 11.79 24.08
N SER A 2 -5.88 10.95 24.40
CA SER A 2 -4.51 11.38 24.66
C SER A 2 -3.80 11.57 23.33
N GLU A 3 -3.34 12.79 23.01
CA GLU A 3 -2.54 13.08 21.81
C GLU A 3 -1.43 12.04 21.66
N TYR A 4 -1.46 11.29 20.56
CA TYR A 4 -0.52 10.22 20.23
C TYR A 4 0.12 10.53 18.89
N GLN A 5 1.45 10.41 18.84
CA GLN A 5 2.24 10.63 17.65
C GLN A 5 3.27 9.51 17.52
N TYR A 6 3.44 9.00 16.30
CA TYR A 6 4.40 7.96 15.97
C TYR A 6 5.33 8.43 14.87
N TYR A 7 6.64 8.21 15.07
CA TYR A 7 7.68 8.45 14.07
C TYR A 7 8.46 7.17 13.85
N LYS A 8 8.67 6.82 12.57
CA LYS A 8 9.53 5.71 12.15
C LYS A 8 10.38 6.16 10.98
N PHE A 9 11.70 6.09 11.13
CA PHE A 9 12.67 6.46 10.09
C PHE A 9 13.68 5.34 9.88
N GLU A 10 14.06 5.10 8.63
CA GLU A 10 15.00 4.04 8.26
C GLU A 10 16.05 4.49 7.24
N CYS A 11 17.29 4.06 7.47
CA CYS A 11 18.40 4.14 6.54
C CYS A 11 18.46 2.84 5.74
N LEU A 12 18.25 2.97 4.43
CA LEU A 12 18.35 1.89 3.45
C LEU A 12 19.77 1.81 2.88
N ASP A 13 20.41 2.98 2.72
CA ASP A 13 21.73 3.14 2.17
C ASP A 13 22.77 3.28 3.30
N GLY A 14 23.14 2.16 3.92
CA GLY A 14 24.19 2.10 4.94
C GLY A 14 23.68 1.88 6.36
N TYR A 15 24.33 2.51 7.35
CA TYR A 15 23.97 2.38 8.75
C TYR A 15 24.31 3.65 9.56
N LEU A 16 23.60 3.82 10.67
CA LEU A 16 23.83 4.83 11.69
C LEU A 16 25.07 4.44 12.52
N ASP A 17 26.15 5.20 12.32
CA ASP A 17 27.36 5.03 13.12
C ASP A 17 27.14 5.35 14.61
N ALA A 18 28.17 5.13 15.45
CA ALA A 18 28.05 5.39 16.89
C ALA A 18 27.76 6.86 17.22
N LYS A 19 28.26 7.82 16.41
CA LYS A 19 28.07 9.25 16.64
C LYS A 19 26.64 9.67 16.27
N ALA A 20 26.13 9.19 15.13
CA ALA A 20 24.77 9.42 14.68
C ALA A 20 23.75 8.87 15.71
N ARG A 21 23.94 7.64 16.19
CA ARG A 21 23.07 7.06 17.23
C ARG A 21 23.13 7.83 18.54
N GLN A 22 24.30 8.34 18.93
CA GLN A 22 24.43 9.18 20.13
C GLN A 22 23.72 10.54 19.95
N ALA A 23 23.83 11.16 18.77
CA ALA A 23 23.14 12.41 18.46
C ALA A 23 21.61 12.23 18.49
N LEU A 24 21.09 11.17 17.85
CA LEU A 24 19.66 10.83 17.88
C LEU A 24 19.16 10.54 19.31
N ARG A 25 19.98 9.87 20.14
CA ARG A 25 19.64 9.63 21.55
C ARG A 25 19.55 10.91 22.38
N ALA A 26 20.31 11.94 22.03
CA ALA A 26 20.22 13.24 22.67
C ALA A 26 18.93 14.00 22.30
N ILE A 27 18.39 13.75 21.11
CA ILE A 27 17.12 14.31 20.64
C ILE A 27 15.94 13.58 21.30
N SER A 28 15.94 12.24 21.24
CA SER A 28 14.92 11.41 21.89
C SER A 28 15.55 10.30 22.71
N SER A 29 15.50 10.48 24.03
CA SER A 29 15.95 9.45 24.98
C SER A 29 15.07 8.19 24.98
N ARG A 30 13.80 8.34 24.59
CA ARG A 30 12.78 7.27 24.56
C ARG A 30 12.78 6.47 23.26
N ALA A 31 13.38 7.01 22.20
CA ALA A 31 13.42 6.34 20.90
C ALA A 31 14.14 4.99 20.99
N GLU A 32 13.58 4.02 20.29
CA GLU A 32 14.29 2.80 19.95
C GLU A 32 15.15 3.11 18.72
N ILE A 33 16.47 2.91 18.86
CA ILE A 33 17.46 3.28 17.85
C ILE A 33 18.30 2.05 17.57
N SER A 34 18.20 1.54 16.35
CA SER A 34 18.97 0.40 15.86
C SER A 34 20.17 0.90 15.03
N ALA A 35 20.84 -0.01 14.32
CA ALA A 35 21.87 0.36 13.37
C ALA A 35 21.30 1.03 12.11
N THR A 36 20.01 0.85 11.80
CA THR A 36 19.40 1.38 10.56
C THR A 36 18.12 2.17 10.82
N ALA A 37 17.53 2.10 12.01
CA ALA A 37 16.21 2.66 12.27
C ALA A 37 16.17 3.53 13.53
N PHE A 38 15.22 4.46 13.52
CA PHE A 38 14.80 5.26 14.66
C PHE A 38 13.28 5.19 14.73
N GLN A 39 12.74 4.78 15.87
CA GLN A 39 11.30 4.78 16.10
C GLN A 39 10.96 5.33 17.48
N VAL A 40 9.92 6.13 17.58
CA VAL A 40 9.45 6.71 18.84
C VAL A 40 7.97 7.04 18.77
N TYR A 41 7.29 6.78 19.88
CA TYR A 41 5.96 7.29 20.13
C TYR A 41 6.00 8.37 21.21
N TYR A 42 5.17 9.40 21.06
CA TYR A 42 4.95 10.42 22.05
C TYR A 42 3.51 10.44 22.52
N THR A 43 3.34 10.87 23.76
CA THR A 43 2.03 11.18 24.33
C THR A 43 2.12 12.53 25.01
N TYR A 44 1.27 13.49 24.62
CA TYR A 44 1.27 14.87 25.15
C TYR A 44 2.60 15.64 24.96
N SER A 45 3.41 15.25 23.98
CA SER A 45 4.66 15.91 23.64
C SER A 45 5.02 15.65 22.18
N ASP A 46 6.06 16.32 21.72
CA ASP A 46 6.51 16.26 20.34
C ASP A 46 8.00 15.88 20.22
N LEU A 47 8.42 15.48 19.03
CA LEU A 47 9.80 15.29 18.65
C LEU A 47 10.56 16.63 18.80
N LYS A 48 11.68 16.61 19.51
CA LYS A 48 12.49 17.82 19.78
C LYS A 48 13.44 18.14 18.63
N ALA A 49 13.00 17.92 17.41
CA ALA A 49 13.73 18.18 16.18
C ALA A 49 12.74 18.21 15.02
N GLU A 50 13.07 18.97 14.00
CA GLU A 50 12.31 18.99 12.75
C GLU A 50 12.52 17.65 12.00
N PRO A 51 11.45 16.91 11.65
CA PRO A 51 11.57 15.62 10.96
C PRO A 51 12.39 15.70 9.67
N PHE A 52 12.17 16.72 8.84
CA PHE A 52 12.87 16.87 7.57
C PHE A 52 14.39 17.03 7.73
N GLU A 53 14.86 17.68 8.81
CA GLU A 53 16.29 17.81 9.11
C GLU A 53 16.91 16.46 9.49
N LEU A 54 16.18 15.63 10.25
CA LEU A 54 16.62 14.28 10.58
C LEU A 54 16.65 13.39 9.34
N MET A 55 15.63 13.48 8.50
CA MET A 55 15.56 12.77 7.23
C MET A 55 16.76 13.09 6.35
N LEU A 56 16.98 14.36 6.01
CA LEU A 56 18.10 14.79 5.18
C LEU A 56 19.46 14.31 5.74
N LYS A 57 19.61 14.34 7.07
CA LYS A 57 20.89 14.03 7.72
C LYS A 57 21.17 12.54 7.91
N TYR A 58 20.16 11.72 8.18
CA TYR A 58 20.38 10.35 8.68
C TYR A 58 19.57 9.25 8.01
N PHE A 59 18.41 9.55 7.41
CA PHE A 59 17.45 8.53 6.99
C PHE A 59 17.06 8.64 5.53
N ASP A 60 16.65 7.54 4.91
CA ASP A 60 16.32 7.47 3.49
C ASP A 60 14.82 7.40 3.24
N ILE A 61 14.09 6.75 4.14
CA ILE A 61 12.64 6.71 4.17
C ILE A 61 12.13 6.98 5.58
N GLY A 62 10.93 7.53 5.67
CA GLY A 62 10.32 7.86 6.94
C GLY A 62 8.81 7.89 6.88
N PHE A 63 8.19 7.72 8.03
CA PHE A 63 6.75 7.84 8.19
C PHE A 63 6.43 8.43 9.54
N TYR A 64 5.45 9.33 9.55
CA TYR A 64 4.87 9.93 10.73
C TYR A 64 3.37 9.80 10.65
N TYR A 65 2.73 9.48 11.78
CA TYR A 65 1.30 9.68 11.92
C TYR A 65 0.90 10.13 13.33
N ALA A 66 -0.26 10.75 13.44
CA ALA A 66 -0.85 11.14 14.71
C ALA A 66 -2.32 10.72 14.82
N ASP A 67 -2.82 10.58 16.05
CA ASP A 67 -4.21 10.15 16.33
C ASP A 67 -5.28 11.18 15.96
N TRP A 68 -4.87 12.40 15.59
CA TRP A 68 -5.75 13.41 14.98
C TRP A 68 -5.73 13.38 13.44
N GLY A 69 -5.07 12.39 12.84
CA GLY A 69 -5.18 12.10 11.40
C GLY A 69 -4.05 12.69 10.55
N SER A 70 -3.08 13.41 11.11
CA SER A 70 -1.94 13.87 10.31
C SER A 70 -1.03 12.71 9.93
N ILE A 71 -0.64 12.61 8.66
CA ILE A 71 0.24 11.57 8.13
C ILE A 71 1.28 12.21 7.21
N ASP A 72 2.56 11.87 7.40
CA ASP A 72 3.62 12.21 6.46
C ASP A 72 4.41 10.97 6.05
N ALA A 73 4.63 10.82 4.74
CA ALA A 73 5.59 9.88 4.19
C ALA A 73 6.79 10.63 3.62
N TYR A 74 7.98 10.25 4.04
CA TYR A 74 9.23 10.89 3.68
C TYR A 74 10.04 9.99 2.77
N ILE A 75 10.48 10.49 1.61
CA ILE A 75 11.35 9.79 0.67
C ILE A 75 12.53 10.70 0.30
N LYS A 76 13.72 10.36 0.78
CA LYS A 76 14.96 11.07 0.44
C LYS A 76 15.61 10.47 -0.79
N LEU A 77 15.83 11.31 -1.79
CA LEU A 77 16.39 10.96 -3.09
C LEU A 77 17.66 11.77 -3.33
N PRO A 78 18.57 11.27 -4.16
CA PRO A 78 19.65 12.06 -4.73
C PRO A 78 19.16 13.34 -5.42
N ALA A 79 19.94 14.42 -5.35
CA ALA A 79 19.70 15.61 -6.15
C ALA A 79 19.62 15.28 -7.66
N GLY A 80 18.66 15.90 -8.33
CA GLY A 80 18.32 15.67 -9.74
C GLY A 80 17.75 14.28 -10.04
N THR A 81 17.12 13.62 -9.06
CA THR A 81 16.34 12.41 -9.32
C THR A 81 15.04 12.76 -10.04
N LEU A 82 14.37 13.81 -9.57
CA LEU A 82 13.22 14.39 -10.24
C LEU A 82 13.63 15.72 -10.89
N PRO A 83 13.28 15.94 -12.17
CA PRO A 83 13.44 17.24 -12.82
C PRO A 83 12.61 18.34 -12.14
N ASP A 84 13.14 19.54 -12.05
CA ASP A 84 12.47 20.72 -11.47
C ASP A 84 11.09 20.98 -12.11
N ALA A 85 10.94 20.67 -13.40
CA ALA A 85 9.68 20.81 -14.14
C ALA A 85 8.55 19.93 -13.59
N LEU A 86 8.87 18.82 -12.92
CA LEU A 86 7.88 17.96 -12.24
C LEU A 86 7.54 18.44 -10.83
N LEU A 87 8.40 19.26 -10.23
CA LEU A 87 8.25 19.77 -8.87
C LEU A 87 7.72 21.20 -8.83
N GLY A 88 7.35 21.76 -9.99
CA GLY A 88 6.99 23.16 -10.14
C GLY A 88 5.55 23.53 -9.76
N PHE A 89 4.71 22.57 -9.38
CA PHE A 89 3.35 22.83 -8.93
C PHE A 89 3.27 22.85 -7.40
N SER A 90 2.41 23.72 -6.87
CA SER A 90 2.14 23.75 -5.44
C SER A 90 1.05 22.73 -5.11
N SER A 91 1.29 21.89 -4.11
CA SER A 91 0.30 20.96 -3.58
C SER A 91 0.31 21.03 -2.06
N ASP A 92 -0.88 21.04 -1.47
CA ASP A 92 -1.04 20.98 -0.01
C ASP A 92 -0.58 19.63 0.56
N GLY A 93 -0.39 18.60 -0.29
CA GLY A 93 0.03 17.27 0.14
C GLY A 93 1.40 16.82 -0.39
N LEU A 94 2.15 17.65 -1.12
CA LEU A 94 3.51 17.33 -1.58
C LEU A 94 4.44 18.50 -1.30
N HIS A 95 5.40 18.29 -0.41
CA HIS A 95 6.45 19.24 -0.09
C HIS A 95 7.81 18.71 -0.52
N VAL A 96 8.66 19.60 -1.01
CA VAL A 96 10.01 19.26 -1.46
C VAL A 96 11.02 20.11 -0.71
N HIS A 97 12.00 19.45 -0.09
CA HIS A 97 13.21 20.09 0.42
C HIS A 97 14.40 19.66 -0.41
N GLU A 98 15.08 20.60 -1.05
CA GLU A 98 16.22 20.32 -1.91
C GLU A 98 17.49 21.03 -1.41
N ASN A 99 18.62 20.34 -1.55
CA ASN A 99 19.96 20.89 -1.42
C ASN A 99 20.87 20.30 -2.52
N ASP A 100 22.14 20.70 -2.53
CA ASP A 100 23.09 20.29 -3.58
C ASP A 100 23.29 18.76 -3.69
N GLU A 101 22.94 17.99 -2.66
CA GLU A 101 23.11 16.54 -2.60
C GLU A 101 21.80 15.75 -2.66
N TRP A 102 20.69 16.31 -2.15
CA TRP A 102 19.46 15.58 -1.85
C TRP A 102 18.20 16.34 -2.25
N GLN A 103 17.21 15.58 -2.72
CA GLN A 103 15.80 15.95 -2.86
C GLN A 103 14.99 15.12 -1.85
N LEU A 104 14.36 15.74 -0.86
CA LEU A 104 13.45 15.09 0.07
C LEU A 104 12.01 15.40 -0.34
N LEU A 105 11.27 14.36 -0.74
CA LEU A 105 9.83 14.43 -0.97
C LEU A 105 9.11 14.09 0.34
N ILE A 106 8.15 14.93 0.72
CA ILE A 106 7.27 14.72 1.87
C ILE A 106 5.84 14.71 1.34
N PHE A 107 5.17 13.57 1.46
CA PHE A 107 3.78 13.43 1.09
C PHE A 107 2.92 13.53 2.34
N SER A 108 2.05 14.52 2.42
CA SER A 108 1.34 14.90 3.65
C SER A 108 -0.17 14.80 3.50
N LEU A 109 -0.82 14.37 4.59
CA LEU A 109 -2.26 14.47 4.83
C LEU A 109 -2.45 15.17 6.17
N GLU A 110 -3.21 16.25 6.19
CA GLU A 110 -3.47 16.99 7.43
C GLU A 110 -4.49 16.28 8.33
N GLU A 111 -5.55 15.75 7.71
CA GLU A 111 -6.66 15.05 8.35
C GLU A 111 -6.95 13.74 7.59
N TYR A 112 -6.72 12.62 8.26
CA TYR A 112 -7.14 11.29 7.83
C TYR A 112 -8.38 10.89 8.63
N ASP A 113 -9.48 10.68 7.93
CA ASP A 113 -10.82 10.49 8.54
C ASP A 113 -11.00 9.10 9.18
N GLU A 114 -10.18 8.13 8.78
CA GLU A 114 -10.26 6.75 9.25
C GLU A 114 -9.34 6.49 10.45
N TYR A 115 -9.68 5.46 11.22
CA TYR A 115 -8.82 5.04 12.32
C TYR A 115 -7.50 4.49 11.77
N PHE A 116 -6.40 5.12 12.14
CA PHE A 116 -5.05 4.74 11.74
C PHE A 116 -4.24 4.34 12.97
N ASP A 117 -3.64 3.15 12.94
CA ASP A 117 -2.85 2.63 14.05
C ASP A 117 -1.46 2.14 13.62
N ASP A 118 -0.69 1.61 14.58
CA ASP A 118 0.68 1.16 14.37
C ASP A 118 0.75 0.03 13.32
N GLU A 119 -0.28 -0.83 13.20
CA GLU A 119 -0.31 -1.91 12.21
C GLU A 119 -0.46 -1.33 10.81
N HIS A 120 -1.40 -0.40 10.60
CA HIS A 120 -1.57 0.29 9.32
C HIS A 120 -0.33 1.10 8.94
N ALA A 121 0.30 1.77 9.92
CA ALA A 121 1.54 2.51 9.72
C ALA A 121 2.67 1.60 9.26
N ASP A 122 2.85 0.45 9.93
CA ASP A 122 3.90 -0.51 9.63
C ASP A 122 3.69 -1.23 8.29
N GLU A 123 2.43 -1.51 7.92
CA GLU A 123 2.08 -2.04 6.60
C GLU A 123 2.47 -1.05 5.49
N PHE A 124 2.01 0.21 5.59
CA PHE A 124 2.35 1.22 4.59
C PHE A 124 3.86 1.49 4.52
N PHE A 125 4.54 1.52 5.66
CA PHE A 125 5.98 1.75 5.74
C PHE A 125 6.79 0.77 4.89
N GLN A 126 6.33 -0.49 4.76
CA GLN A 126 7.02 -1.50 3.96
C GLN A 126 7.10 -1.14 2.47
N HIS A 127 6.13 -0.37 1.96
CA HIS A 127 6.09 0.05 0.56
C HIS A 127 7.08 1.19 0.26
N LEU A 128 7.49 1.98 1.25
CA LEU A 128 8.33 3.17 1.03
C LEU A 128 9.68 2.86 0.38
N ALA A 129 10.30 1.73 0.72
CA ALA A 129 11.55 1.31 0.09
C ALA A 129 11.36 1.01 -1.41
N GLY A 130 10.25 0.37 -1.78
CA GLY A 130 9.86 0.11 -3.17
C GLY A 130 9.58 1.40 -3.94
N LEU A 131 8.80 2.31 -3.35
CA LEU A 131 8.47 3.62 -3.93
C LEU A 131 9.74 4.45 -4.19
N ARG A 132 10.64 4.53 -3.20
CA ARG A 132 11.94 5.20 -3.34
C ARG A 132 12.75 4.62 -4.49
N SER A 133 12.82 3.28 -4.56
CA SER A 133 13.54 2.58 -5.62
C SER A 133 12.95 2.86 -7.00
N GLY A 134 11.62 2.90 -7.13
CA GLY A 134 10.92 3.29 -8.37
C GLY A 134 11.29 4.71 -8.82
N LEU A 135 11.21 5.68 -7.90
CA LEU A 135 11.57 7.08 -8.16
C LEU A 135 13.03 7.21 -8.65
N MET A 136 13.97 6.51 -8.01
CA MET A 136 15.38 6.48 -8.43
C MET A 136 15.60 5.84 -9.81
N GLN A 137 14.67 5.01 -10.28
CA GLN A 137 14.73 4.35 -11.59
C GLN A 137 14.05 5.16 -12.71
N GLY A 138 13.46 6.31 -12.36
CA GLY A 138 12.74 7.18 -13.29
C GLY A 138 11.24 6.94 -13.30
N ASP A 139 10.69 6.15 -12.38
CA ASP A 139 9.25 6.02 -12.21
C ASP A 139 8.71 7.13 -11.31
N TRP A 140 8.21 8.19 -11.93
CA TRP A 140 7.79 9.42 -11.25
C TRP A 140 6.28 9.51 -11.06
N ARG A 141 5.56 8.39 -11.19
CA ARG A 141 4.08 8.34 -11.13
C ARG A 141 3.49 8.93 -9.83
N LEU A 142 4.18 8.85 -8.70
CA LEU A 142 3.74 9.43 -7.43
C LEU A 142 3.51 10.95 -7.52
N VAL A 143 4.35 11.66 -8.29
CA VAL A 143 4.19 13.10 -8.49
C VAL A 143 2.92 13.40 -9.31
N TYR A 144 2.63 12.56 -10.31
CA TYR A 144 1.39 12.68 -11.07
C TYR A 144 0.17 12.36 -10.21
N PHE A 145 0.25 11.41 -9.29
CA PHE A 145 -0.85 11.17 -8.33
C PHE A 145 -1.16 12.42 -7.52
N MET A 146 -0.15 13.07 -6.97
CA MET A 146 -0.35 14.31 -6.21
C MET A 146 -0.86 15.46 -7.08
N TRP A 147 -0.40 15.55 -8.33
CA TRP A 147 -0.94 16.51 -9.30
C TRP A 147 -2.42 16.26 -9.60
N LEU A 148 -2.82 14.99 -9.82
CA LEU A 148 -4.21 14.60 -10.09
C LEU A 148 -5.10 14.84 -8.86
N LYS A 149 -4.59 14.57 -7.66
CA LYS A 149 -5.31 14.89 -6.41
C LYS A 149 -5.54 16.39 -6.31
N MET A 150 -4.53 17.22 -6.59
CA MET A 150 -4.67 18.67 -6.56
C MET A 150 -5.68 19.15 -7.62
N PHE A 151 -5.62 18.57 -8.82
CA PHE A 151 -6.50 18.91 -9.92
C PHE A 151 -7.98 18.58 -9.63
N ASP A 152 -8.25 17.52 -8.85
CA ASP A 152 -9.62 17.16 -8.45
C ASP A 152 -10.34 18.25 -7.65
N PHE A 153 -9.58 19.10 -6.95
CA PHE A 153 -10.11 20.21 -6.16
C PHE A 153 -9.90 21.59 -6.82
N ASN A 154 -8.96 21.71 -7.76
CA ASN A 154 -8.58 22.97 -8.39
C ASN A 154 -8.21 22.78 -9.87
N ASP A 155 -9.00 23.35 -10.78
CA ASP A 155 -8.74 23.27 -12.23
C ASP A 155 -7.54 24.11 -12.73
N ASP A 156 -6.94 24.94 -11.87
CA ASP A 156 -5.82 25.85 -12.19
C ASP A 156 -4.48 25.37 -11.58
N VAL A 157 -4.23 24.06 -11.59
CA VAL A 157 -2.92 23.50 -11.18
C VAL A 157 -1.87 23.84 -12.23
N GLU A 158 -0.65 24.16 -11.79
CA GLU A 158 0.47 24.36 -12.71
C GLU A 158 0.72 23.11 -13.55
N ARG A 159 1.08 23.31 -14.81
CA ARG A 159 1.39 22.23 -15.75
C ARG A 159 2.60 21.42 -15.30
N VAL A 160 2.58 20.13 -15.57
CA VAL A 160 3.74 19.23 -15.44
C VAL A 160 4.06 18.57 -16.79
N PRO A 161 5.31 18.13 -17.05
CA PRO A 161 5.63 17.43 -18.29
C PRO A 161 4.73 16.20 -18.49
N LEU A 162 4.26 15.96 -19.71
CA LEU A 162 3.51 14.74 -20.03
C LEU A 162 4.51 13.63 -20.43
N ILE A 163 4.74 12.67 -19.54
CA ILE A 163 5.70 11.57 -19.72
C ILE A 163 4.94 10.24 -19.78
N GLN A 164 5.36 9.36 -20.70
CA GLN A 164 4.76 8.06 -20.96
C GLN A 164 5.08 7.07 -19.84
N PHE A 165 4.24 7.05 -18.82
CA PHE A 165 4.18 6.02 -17.79
C PHE A 165 2.95 5.12 -17.98
N ASP A 166 2.98 3.92 -17.39
CA ASP A 166 1.84 3.01 -17.39
C ASP A 166 0.92 3.33 -16.20
N PHE A 167 -0.21 3.98 -16.44
CA PHE A 167 -1.23 4.25 -15.41
C PHE A 167 -2.37 3.21 -15.40
N GLU A 168 -2.31 2.20 -16.28
CA GLU A 168 -3.25 1.08 -16.29
C GLU A 168 -2.81 -0.03 -15.33
N HIS A 169 -1.50 -0.24 -15.19
CA HIS A 169 -0.90 -1.26 -14.33
C HIS A 169 -0.04 -0.63 -13.23
N LEU A 170 -0.68 -0.33 -12.10
CA LEU A 170 0.00 0.16 -10.90
C LEU A 170 0.63 -1.01 -10.13
N SER A 171 1.84 -0.80 -9.60
CA SER A 171 2.48 -1.75 -8.68
C SER A 171 1.73 -1.82 -7.35
N GLU A 172 2.05 -2.82 -6.51
CA GLU A 172 1.44 -2.94 -5.18
C GLU A 172 1.71 -1.70 -4.31
N GLU A 173 2.94 -1.18 -4.36
CA GLU A 173 3.36 -0.01 -3.62
C GLU A 173 2.62 1.26 -4.09
N GLU A 174 2.40 1.40 -5.39
CA GLU A 174 1.67 2.52 -5.97
C GLU A 174 0.18 2.46 -5.67
N GLN A 175 -0.39 1.25 -5.62
CA GLN A 175 -1.76 1.05 -5.18
C GLN A 175 -1.93 1.40 -3.71
N ALA A 176 -0.97 0.99 -2.86
CA ALA A 176 -0.97 1.37 -1.44
C ALA A 176 -0.85 2.88 -1.25
N PHE A 177 0.03 3.54 -2.02
CA PHE A 177 0.13 5.00 -2.04
C PHE A 177 -1.17 5.65 -2.51
N ALA A 178 -1.74 5.17 -3.61
CA ALA A 178 -2.99 5.70 -4.16
C ALA A 178 -4.16 5.56 -3.17
N ALA A 179 -4.21 4.46 -2.42
CA ALA A 179 -5.22 4.23 -1.40
C ALA A 179 -5.02 5.15 -0.18
N LEU A 180 -3.81 5.24 0.38
CA LEU A 180 -3.57 6.05 1.57
C LEU A 180 -3.84 7.54 1.31
N TYR A 181 -3.43 8.05 0.15
CA TYR A 181 -3.59 9.46 -0.22
C TYR A 181 -4.88 9.74 -1.00
N ASP A 182 -5.86 8.83 -1.01
CA ASP A 182 -7.16 9.02 -1.69
C ASP A 182 -7.03 9.56 -3.13
N ILE A 183 -6.13 8.95 -3.90
CA ILE A 183 -5.86 9.39 -5.26
C ILE A 183 -7.07 9.05 -6.15
N PRO A 184 -7.63 10.03 -6.89
CA PRO A 184 -8.83 9.83 -7.68
C PRO A 184 -8.55 8.92 -8.88
N LEU A 185 -8.85 7.62 -8.74
CA LEU A 185 -8.56 6.59 -9.75
C LEU A 185 -9.23 6.87 -11.11
N ALA A 186 -10.34 7.61 -11.12
CA ALA A 186 -10.96 8.06 -12.36
C ALA A 186 -10.05 9.03 -13.13
N LEU A 187 -9.34 9.93 -12.44
CA LEU A 187 -8.37 10.84 -13.04
C LEU A 187 -7.08 10.12 -13.44
N VAL A 188 -6.65 9.11 -12.67
CA VAL A 188 -5.55 8.21 -13.08
C VAL A 188 -5.88 7.53 -14.41
N LYS A 189 -7.10 7.02 -14.54
CA LYS A 189 -7.57 6.41 -15.79
C LYS A 189 -7.72 7.43 -16.92
N ALA A 190 -8.18 8.64 -16.63
CA ALA A 190 -8.23 9.72 -17.62
C ALA A 190 -6.82 10.07 -18.13
N LEU A 191 -5.82 10.11 -17.25
CA LEU A 191 -4.42 10.31 -17.63
C LEU A 191 -3.89 9.16 -18.51
N ALA A 192 -4.24 7.91 -18.22
CA ALA A 192 -3.92 6.78 -19.09
C ALA A 192 -4.50 6.97 -20.50
N MET A 193 -5.76 7.42 -20.61
CA MET A 193 -6.39 7.72 -21.90
C MET A 193 -5.68 8.86 -22.64
N VAL A 194 -5.34 9.95 -21.94
CA VAL A 194 -4.56 11.07 -22.50
C VAL A 194 -3.26 10.55 -23.11
N LEU A 195 -2.51 9.72 -22.38
CA LEU A 195 -1.24 9.16 -22.84
C LEU A 195 -1.38 8.18 -24.00
N SER A 196 -2.57 7.63 -24.22
CA SER A 196 -2.87 6.77 -25.38
C SER A 196 -3.22 7.56 -26.65
N GLU A 197 -3.78 8.77 -26.50
CA GLU A 197 -4.29 9.57 -27.62
C GLU A 197 -3.42 10.78 -27.98
N GLN A 198 -2.63 11.29 -27.03
CA GLN A 198 -1.80 12.48 -27.18
C GLN A 198 -0.31 12.14 -27.22
N PRO A 199 0.51 12.92 -27.95
CA PRO A 199 1.95 12.76 -27.93
C PRO A 199 2.52 13.12 -26.54
N SER A 200 3.51 12.35 -26.10
CA SER A 200 4.15 12.45 -24.79
C SER A 200 5.66 12.21 -24.89
N HIS A 201 6.39 12.59 -23.85
CA HIS A 201 7.82 12.25 -23.73
C HIS A 201 7.99 10.80 -23.30
N GLN A 202 9.03 10.13 -23.80
CA GLN A 202 9.33 8.76 -23.36
C GLN A 202 9.97 8.79 -21.98
N ALA A 203 9.50 7.93 -21.08
CA ALA A 203 10.11 7.74 -19.77
C ALA A 203 11.57 7.28 -19.94
N LYS A 204 12.51 8.02 -19.34
CA LYS A 204 13.92 7.62 -19.29
C LYS A 204 14.10 6.63 -18.13
N GLN A 205 13.79 5.36 -18.37
CA GLN A 205 14.08 4.34 -17.38
C GLN A 205 15.59 4.19 -17.24
N THR A 206 16.12 4.54 -16.08
CA THR A 206 17.53 4.33 -15.76
C THR A 206 17.68 2.91 -15.21
N GLN A 207 17.58 1.91 -16.09
CA GLN A 207 17.94 0.53 -15.72
C GLN A 207 19.46 0.42 -15.60
N LEU A 208 19.98 0.87 -14.46
CA LEU A 208 21.39 0.76 -14.15
C LEU A 208 21.71 -0.68 -13.76
N THR A 209 22.17 -1.47 -14.74
CA THR A 209 22.74 -2.78 -14.48
C THR A 209 24.13 -2.59 -13.87
N LEU A 210 24.33 -3.14 -12.67
CA LEU A 210 25.56 -2.96 -11.89
C LEU A 210 26.80 -3.38 -12.70
N ASP A 211 26.72 -4.51 -13.41
CA ASP A 211 27.82 -5.02 -14.24
C ASP A 211 28.16 -4.07 -15.39
N ALA A 212 27.16 -3.55 -16.12
CA ALA A 212 27.40 -2.62 -17.21
C ALA A 212 27.96 -1.29 -16.70
N TRP A 213 27.44 -0.81 -15.57
CA TRP A 213 27.96 0.41 -14.92
C TRP A 213 29.42 0.23 -14.53
N ILE A 214 29.77 -0.84 -13.79
CA ILE A 214 31.16 -1.14 -13.40
C ILE A 214 32.07 -1.31 -14.62
N HIS A 215 31.57 -1.92 -15.71
CA HIS A 215 32.34 -2.07 -16.94
C HIS A 215 32.62 -0.72 -17.62
N ASN A 216 31.67 0.22 -17.57
CA ASN A 216 31.78 1.55 -18.16
C ASN A 216 32.60 2.55 -17.31
N LEU A 217 32.97 2.19 -16.08
CA LEU A 217 33.88 2.98 -15.25
C LEU A 217 35.33 2.85 -15.73
N SER A 218 36.00 3.99 -15.85
CA SER A 218 37.44 4.08 -16.03
C SER A 218 38.19 3.59 -14.79
N GLN A 219 39.48 3.29 -14.94
CA GLN A 219 40.32 2.89 -13.80
C GLN A 219 40.39 3.98 -12.72
N ALA A 220 40.46 5.25 -13.11
CA ALA A 220 40.49 6.37 -12.17
C ALA A 220 39.19 6.50 -11.35
N GLU A 221 38.04 6.26 -11.98
CA GLU A 221 36.73 6.24 -11.30
C GLU A 221 36.67 5.08 -10.31
N LYS A 222 37.11 3.88 -10.71
CA LYS A 222 37.20 2.71 -9.80
C LYS A 222 38.13 2.98 -8.61
N ASP A 223 39.30 3.58 -8.85
CA ASP A 223 40.23 3.96 -7.79
C ASP A 223 39.62 5.01 -6.85
N THR A 224 38.85 5.96 -7.39
CA THR A 224 38.13 6.97 -6.58
C THR A 224 37.10 6.32 -5.67
N LEU A 225 36.30 5.39 -6.20
CA LEU A 225 35.32 4.63 -5.41
C LEU A 225 36.00 3.82 -4.30
N LEU A 226 37.10 3.12 -4.61
CA LEU A 226 37.84 2.34 -3.63
C LEU A 226 38.44 3.24 -2.54
N ARG A 227 39.01 4.39 -2.89
CA ARG A 227 39.53 5.37 -1.92
C ARG A 227 38.42 5.86 -0.99
N ALA A 228 37.29 6.28 -1.55
CA ALA A 228 36.14 6.73 -0.77
C ALA A 228 35.67 5.66 0.21
N LEU A 229 35.58 4.39 -0.22
CA LEU A 229 35.23 3.26 0.64
C LEU A 229 36.20 3.08 1.82
N PHE A 230 37.52 3.17 1.58
CA PHE A 230 38.52 3.01 2.64
C PHE A 230 38.61 4.22 3.58
N GLU A 231 38.34 5.43 3.09
CA GLU A 231 38.35 6.66 3.89
C GLU A 231 37.12 6.79 4.77
N GLN A 232 35.94 6.44 4.23
CA GLN A 232 34.64 6.60 4.91
C GLN A 232 34.22 5.34 5.67
N GLY A 233 34.81 4.18 5.37
CA GLY A 233 34.46 2.88 5.96
C GLY A 233 33.16 2.27 5.40
N GLN A 234 32.45 2.99 4.54
CA GLN A 234 31.29 2.55 3.78
C GLN A 234 31.19 3.37 2.49
N LEU A 235 30.50 2.83 1.49
CA LEU A 235 30.18 3.54 0.25
C LEU A 235 28.82 3.08 -0.22
N THR A 236 27.84 3.98 -0.22
CA THR A 236 26.49 3.65 -0.66
C THR A 236 26.40 3.62 -2.19
N ARG A 237 25.38 2.92 -2.72
CA ARG A 237 25.13 2.89 -4.17
C ARG A 237 25.00 4.30 -4.73
N HIS A 238 24.27 5.16 -4.04
CA HIS A 238 24.09 6.54 -4.48
C HIS A 238 25.41 7.32 -4.51
N GLN A 239 26.20 7.29 -3.42
CA GLN A 239 27.51 7.96 -3.39
C GLN A 239 28.41 7.50 -4.54
N ALA A 240 28.40 6.19 -4.81
CA ALA A 240 29.17 5.62 -5.90
C ALA A 240 28.71 6.14 -7.28
N LEU A 241 27.40 6.24 -7.50
CA LEU A 241 26.84 6.82 -8.71
C LEU A 241 27.15 8.32 -8.83
N ALA A 242 27.05 9.09 -7.74
CA ALA A 242 27.35 10.51 -7.72
C ALA A 242 28.83 10.79 -8.07
N LEU A 243 29.76 10.04 -7.47
CA LEU A 243 31.20 10.17 -7.71
C LEU A 243 31.62 9.80 -9.14
N THR A 244 30.78 9.08 -9.88
CA THR A 244 31.06 8.58 -11.24
C THR A 244 30.09 9.09 -12.28
N ARG A 245 29.23 10.04 -11.92
CA ARG A 245 28.24 10.64 -12.82
C ARG A 245 28.98 11.48 -13.85
N LYS A 246 28.78 11.17 -15.14
CA LYS A 246 29.42 11.85 -16.28
C LYS A 246 28.57 12.98 -16.85
N GLU A 247 27.28 13.01 -16.53
CA GLU A 247 26.32 14.01 -16.99
C GLU A 247 25.99 15.00 -15.86
N PRO A 248 25.79 16.29 -16.16
CA PRO A 248 25.41 17.27 -15.14
C PRO A 248 24.03 16.95 -14.56
N VAL A 249 23.85 17.31 -13.28
CA VAL A 249 22.67 16.98 -12.43
C VAL A 249 21.36 17.59 -12.95
N ASN A 250 21.42 18.55 -13.87
CA ASN A 250 20.26 19.14 -14.51
C ASN A 250 20.68 19.64 -15.90
N THR A 251 20.53 18.83 -16.94
CA THR A 251 20.34 19.41 -18.27
C THR A 251 18.89 19.82 -18.37
N ASP A 252 18.62 21.11 -18.52
CA ASP A 252 17.28 21.65 -18.83
C ASP A 252 16.69 20.89 -20.02
N GLU A 253 15.93 19.85 -19.72
CA GLU A 253 15.17 19.13 -20.73
C GLU A 253 14.07 20.06 -21.20
N ILE A 254 14.12 20.42 -22.49
CA ILE A 254 13.10 21.26 -23.09
C ILE A 254 11.87 20.37 -23.31
N TYR A 255 10.95 20.39 -22.35
CA TYR A 255 9.67 19.69 -22.45
C TYR A 255 8.73 20.36 -23.45
N GLN A 256 8.28 19.59 -24.43
CA GLN A 256 7.36 20.00 -25.50
C GLN A 256 5.90 19.67 -25.15
N TYR A 257 5.66 18.51 -24.55
CA TYR A 257 4.34 18.03 -24.15
C TYR A 257 4.11 18.25 -22.65
N TRP A 258 2.91 18.72 -22.32
CA TRP A 258 2.54 19.16 -20.98
C TRP A 258 1.17 18.59 -20.63
N LEU A 259 1.06 18.09 -19.40
CA LEU A 259 -0.20 17.80 -18.76
C LEU A 259 -0.77 19.09 -18.18
N THR A 260 -2.01 19.39 -18.51
CA THR A 260 -2.78 20.53 -18.00
C THR A 260 -4.22 20.10 -17.78
N SER A 261 -4.99 20.88 -17.02
CA SER A 261 -6.44 20.66 -16.86
C SER A 261 -7.14 20.51 -18.21
N ALA A 262 -6.91 21.44 -19.14
CA ALA A 262 -7.49 21.40 -20.48
C ALA A 262 -7.18 20.12 -21.29
N VAL A 263 -6.01 19.49 -21.05
CA VAL A 263 -5.62 18.25 -21.74
C VAL A 263 -6.36 17.04 -21.17
N ILE A 264 -6.54 16.97 -19.85
CA ILE A 264 -7.17 15.81 -19.19
C ILE A 264 -8.69 15.90 -19.14
N SER A 265 -9.28 17.10 -19.02
CA SER A 265 -10.73 17.31 -18.87
C SER A 265 -11.60 16.54 -19.88
N PRO A 266 -11.26 16.47 -21.19
CA PRO A 266 -12.08 15.75 -22.17
C PRO A 266 -12.24 14.25 -21.91
N PHE A 267 -11.33 13.66 -21.12
CA PHE A 267 -11.28 12.22 -20.86
C PHE A 267 -11.96 11.79 -19.56
N ILE A 268 -12.29 12.74 -18.67
CA ILE A 268 -12.75 12.46 -17.31
C ILE A 268 -14.07 11.68 -17.30
N GLU A 269 -15.09 12.15 -18.03
CA GLU A 269 -16.40 11.49 -18.05
C GLU A 269 -16.32 10.05 -18.58
N GLN A 270 -15.53 9.85 -19.63
CA GLN A 270 -15.29 8.51 -20.19
C GLN A 270 -14.55 7.62 -19.20
N ALA A 271 -13.51 8.13 -18.55
CA ALA A 271 -12.73 7.39 -17.56
C ALA A 271 -13.58 6.99 -16.34
N GLN A 272 -14.39 7.90 -15.80
CA GLN A 272 -15.34 7.63 -14.72
C GLN A 272 -16.33 6.51 -15.10
N SER A 273 -16.94 6.60 -16.28
CA SER A 273 -17.88 5.59 -16.76
C SER A 273 -17.23 4.22 -16.89
N GLN A 274 -16.03 4.14 -17.49
CA GLN A 274 -15.32 2.88 -17.63
C GLN A 274 -14.88 2.29 -16.28
N LEU A 275 -14.41 3.14 -15.35
CA LEU A 275 -14.01 2.69 -14.01
C LEU A 275 -15.20 2.08 -13.25
N GLN A 276 -16.36 2.75 -13.27
CA GLN A 276 -17.57 2.22 -12.65
C GLN A 276 -18.01 0.88 -13.27
N GLN A 277 -17.89 0.73 -14.59
CA GLN A 277 -18.22 -0.52 -15.27
C GLN A 277 -17.27 -1.66 -14.87
N GLU A 278 -15.97 -1.39 -14.75
CA GLU A 278 -14.98 -2.38 -14.30
C GLU A 278 -15.20 -2.80 -12.85
N GLN A 279 -15.47 -1.84 -11.96
CA GLN A 279 -15.79 -2.12 -10.56
C GLN A 279 -17.06 -2.97 -10.43
N ALA A 280 -18.11 -2.63 -11.19
CA ALA A 280 -19.35 -3.41 -11.20
C ALA A 280 -19.13 -4.83 -11.75
N ALA A 281 -18.32 -4.98 -12.81
CA ALA A 281 -17.97 -6.29 -13.37
C ALA A 281 -17.13 -7.13 -12.40
N ALA A 282 -16.17 -6.52 -11.70
CA ALA A 282 -15.35 -7.17 -10.69
C ALA A 282 -16.18 -7.66 -9.50
N LEU A 283 -17.10 -6.81 -9.00
CA LEU A 283 -18.02 -7.17 -7.92
C LEU A 283 -18.96 -8.31 -8.35
N ALA A 284 -19.54 -8.23 -9.55
CA ALA A 284 -20.40 -9.28 -10.08
C ALA A 284 -19.65 -10.61 -10.23
N LYS A 285 -18.39 -10.58 -10.67
CA LYS A 285 -17.53 -11.77 -10.75
C LYS A 285 -17.25 -12.36 -9.37
N LYS A 286 -16.92 -11.53 -8.36
CA LYS A 286 -16.70 -11.99 -6.98
C LYS A 286 -17.94 -12.67 -6.41
N LEU A 287 -19.10 -12.03 -6.53
CA LEU A 287 -20.38 -12.58 -6.08
C LEU A 287 -20.75 -13.89 -6.81
N ALA A 288 -20.46 -13.98 -8.10
CA ALA A 288 -20.68 -15.20 -8.87
C ALA A 288 -19.76 -16.36 -8.41
N ILE A 289 -18.50 -16.07 -8.08
CA ILE A 289 -17.56 -17.06 -7.52
C ILE A 289 -18.05 -17.52 -6.15
N GLU A 290 -18.34 -16.60 -5.22
CA GLU A 290 -18.84 -16.94 -3.88
C GLU A 290 -20.13 -17.75 -3.93
N LYS A 291 -21.05 -17.37 -4.83
CA LYS A 291 -22.29 -18.12 -5.07
C LYS A 291 -21.98 -19.53 -5.59
N ALA A 292 -21.12 -19.68 -6.60
CA ALA A 292 -20.76 -20.98 -7.15
C ALA A 292 -20.06 -21.88 -6.11
N GLU A 293 -19.19 -21.31 -5.26
CA GLU A 293 -18.55 -22.02 -4.16
C GLU A 293 -19.58 -22.48 -3.12
N LYS A 294 -20.53 -21.63 -2.75
CA LYS A 294 -21.62 -21.99 -1.84
C LYS A 294 -22.51 -23.10 -2.42
N GLU A 295 -22.91 -22.97 -3.69
CA GLU A 295 -23.73 -23.98 -4.38
C GLU A 295 -23.02 -25.34 -4.49
N LYS A 296 -21.70 -25.32 -4.73
CA LYS A 296 -20.86 -26.51 -4.72
C LYS A 296 -20.80 -27.13 -3.33
N ALA A 297 -20.54 -26.34 -2.29
CA ALA A 297 -20.50 -26.82 -0.90
C ALA A 297 -21.83 -27.45 -0.46
N LEU A 298 -22.97 -26.82 -0.76
CA LEU A 298 -24.29 -27.37 -0.48
C LEU A 298 -24.57 -28.66 -1.25
N THR A 299 -24.13 -28.73 -2.51
CA THR A 299 -24.22 -29.96 -3.31
C THR A 299 -23.39 -31.09 -2.71
N ASP A 300 -22.17 -30.81 -2.25
CA ASP A 300 -21.29 -31.80 -1.63
C ASP A 300 -21.84 -32.30 -0.29
N ILE A 301 -22.37 -31.41 0.55
CA ILE A 301 -23.07 -31.76 1.79
C ILE A 301 -24.28 -32.66 1.49
N TYR A 302 -25.08 -32.31 0.49
CA TYR A 302 -26.23 -33.12 0.09
C TYR A 302 -25.81 -34.50 -0.44
N ASN A 303 -24.74 -34.58 -1.22
CA ASN A 303 -24.21 -35.85 -1.72
C ASN A 303 -23.67 -36.74 -0.58
N GLN A 304 -23.08 -36.12 0.45
CA GLN A 304 -22.55 -36.78 1.64
C GLN A 304 -23.55 -36.80 2.81
N ARG A 305 -24.85 -36.56 2.55
CA ARG A 305 -25.87 -36.38 3.59
C ARG A 305 -25.90 -37.50 4.64
N GLU A 306 -25.69 -38.76 4.22
CA GLU A 306 -25.65 -39.90 5.15
C GLU A 306 -24.56 -39.76 6.21
N HIS A 307 -23.36 -39.32 5.79
CA HIS A 307 -22.24 -39.08 6.69
C HIS A 307 -22.55 -37.93 7.66
N PHE A 308 -23.14 -36.84 7.18
CA PHE A 308 -23.50 -35.69 8.02
C PHE A 308 -24.59 -36.05 9.05
N TRP A 309 -25.57 -36.87 8.68
CA TRP A 309 -26.57 -37.39 9.61
C TRP A 309 -25.97 -38.35 10.65
N GLN A 310 -24.97 -39.14 10.28
CA GLN A 310 -24.24 -39.97 11.23
C GLN A 310 -23.43 -39.11 12.21
N GLN A 311 -22.68 -38.12 11.70
CA GLN A 311 -21.89 -37.21 12.51
C GLN A 311 -22.75 -36.40 13.48
N SER A 312 -23.93 -35.92 13.06
CA SER A 312 -24.82 -35.18 13.96
C SER A 312 -25.29 -36.07 15.13
N GLN A 313 -25.56 -37.35 14.90
CA GLN A 313 -25.93 -38.30 15.94
C GLN A 313 -24.74 -38.63 16.87
N GLU A 314 -23.56 -38.90 16.30
CA GLU A 314 -22.35 -39.16 17.09
C GLU A 314 -21.99 -37.98 18.00
N GLN A 315 -22.09 -36.74 17.49
CA GLN A 315 -21.83 -35.54 18.30
C GLN A 315 -22.90 -35.32 19.37
N ALA A 316 -24.17 -35.62 19.08
CA ALA A 316 -25.22 -35.59 20.09
C ALA A 316 -24.98 -36.62 21.21
N ASP A 317 -24.45 -37.80 20.88
CA ASP A 317 -24.20 -38.88 21.84
C ASP A 317 -23.07 -38.58 22.83
N ARG A 318 -22.20 -37.62 22.54
CA ARG A 318 -21.15 -37.15 23.47
C ARG A 318 -21.70 -36.45 24.71
N THR A 319 -22.95 -36.00 24.68
CA THR A 319 -23.65 -35.40 25.85
C THR A 319 -22.93 -34.23 26.51
N CYS A 320 -22.19 -33.43 25.73
CA CYS A 320 -21.49 -32.24 26.20
C CYS A 320 -21.84 -31.02 25.33
N ALA A 321 -21.59 -29.82 25.85
CA ALA A 321 -21.97 -28.57 25.18
C ALA A 321 -21.35 -28.45 23.77
N SER A 322 -20.05 -28.70 23.63
CA SER A 322 -19.37 -28.65 22.32
C SER A 322 -19.85 -29.72 21.34
N GLY A 323 -20.28 -30.89 21.84
CA GLY A 323 -20.93 -31.91 21.01
C GLY A 323 -22.29 -31.45 20.49
N TYR A 324 -23.09 -30.77 21.32
CA TYR A 324 -24.37 -30.22 20.89
C TYR A 324 -24.22 -29.05 19.92
N ASP A 325 -23.23 -28.19 20.10
CA ASP A 325 -22.91 -27.12 19.14
C ASP A 325 -22.50 -27.73 17.78
N ALA A 326 -21.67 -28.77 17.79
CA ALA A 326 -21.27 -29.48 16.57
C ALA A 326 -22.44 -30.21 15.88
N ALA A 327 -23.30 -30.89 16.65
CA ALA A 327 -24.49 -31.56 16.13
C ALA A 327 -25.48 -30.56 15.50
N SER A 328 -25.70 -29.41 16.17
CA SER A 328 -26.51 -28.33 15.63
C SER A 328 -25.95 -27.81 14.31
N ARG A 329 -24.64 -27.54 14.24
CA ARG A 329 -23.98 -27.09 13.01
C ARG A 329 -24.19 -28.06 11.84
N TYR A 330 -24.03 -29.37 12.06
CA TYR A 330 -24.26 -30.37 11.01
C TYR A 330 -25.72 -30.40 10.53
N LEU A 331 -26.68 -30.24 11.42
CA LEU A 331 -28.11 -30.25 11.08
C LEU A 331 -28.54 -29.00 10.31
N HIS A 332 -27.99 -27.83 10.62
CA HIS A 332 -28.20 -26.60 9.85
C HIS A 332 -27.60 -26.71 8.44
N GLN A 333 -26.37 -27.23 8.35
CA GLN A 333 -25.74 -27.50 7.06
C GLN A 333 -26.55 -28.46 6.19
N LEU A 334 -27.10 -29.52 6.81
CA LEU A 334 -28.01 -30.44 6.12
C LEU A 334 -29.30 -29.73 5.70
N PHE A 335 -29.93 -28.97 6.58
CA PHE A 335 -31.16 -28.24 6.27
C PHE A 335 -30.99 -27.33 5.05
N GLU A 336 -29.94 -26.51 5.03
CA GLU A 336 -29.61 -25.65 3.89
C GLU A 336 -29.36 -26.46 2.60
N ALA A 337 -28.65 -27.59 2.70
CA ALA A 337 -28.35 -28.43 1.54
C ALA A 337 -29.60 -29.10 0.96
N TYR A 338 -30.53 -29.53 1.82
CA TYR A 338 -31.81 -30.10 1.39
C TYR A 338 -32.75 -29.04 0.80
N GLN A 339 -32.81 -27.84 1.39
CA GLN A 339 -33.53 -26.69 0.80
C GLN A 339 -32.98 -26.33 -0.58
N PHE A 340 -31.65 -26.27 -0.73
CA PHE A 340 -31.00 -25.98 -2.01
C PHE A 340 -31.34 -27.02 -3.10
N LYS A 341 -31.60 -28.27 -2.73
CA LYS A 341 -32.02 -29.34 -3.65
C LYS A 341 -33.55 -29.49 -3.75
N ALA A 342 -34.33 -28.61 -3.13
CA ALA A 342 -35.79 -28.66 -3.05
C ALA A 342 -36.31 -30.02 -2.52
N ASP A 343 -35.63 -30.55 -1.50
CA ASP A 343 -35.95 -31.84 -0.84
C ASP A 343 -36.26 -31.64 0.65
N GLU A 344 -36.91 -30.54 1.04
CA GLU A 344 -37.17 -30.23 2.46
C GLU A 344 -37.99 -31.31 3.15
N ALA A 345 -38.93 -31.93 2.43
CA ALA A 345 -39.78 -32.97 2.98
C ALA A 345 -38.99 -34.19 3.46
N ALA A 346 -37.92 -34.59 2.76
CA ALA A 346 -37.06 -35.70 3.18
C ALA A 346 -36.21 -35.31 4.40
N PHE A 347 -35.74 -34.07 4.47
CA PHE A 347 -35.08 -33.54 5.65
C PHE A 347 -36.01 -33.59 6.86
N GLU A 348 -37.22 -33.04 6.77
CA GLU A 348 -38.17 -32.98 7.88
C GLU A 348 -38.49 -34.37 8.46
N GLN A 349 -38.71 -35.36 7.58
CA GLN A 349 -38.98 -36.74 8.02
C GLN A 349 -37.81 -37.31 8.83
N ARG A 350 -36.58 -37.06 8.40
CA ARG A 350 -35.38 -37.56 9.06
C ARG A 350 -35.05 -36.76 10.32
N PHE A 351 -35.24 -35.45 10.29
CA PHE A 351 -35.09 -34.56 11.43
C PHE A 351 -36.07 -34.92 12.55
N LYS A 352 -37.33 -35.21 12.24
CA LYS A 352 -38.31 -35.72 13.23
C LYS A 352 -37.82 -37.00 13.92
N ARG A 353 -37.21 -37.94 13.18
CA ARG A 353 -36.61 -39.15 13.77
C ARG A 353 -35.43 -38.81 14.68
N PHE A 354 -34.57 -37.89 14.27
CA PHE A 354 -33.46 -37.40 15.09
C PHE A 354 -33.96 -36.76 16.40
N VAL A 355 -34.96 -35.87 16.32
CA VAL A 355 -35.56 -35.22 17.50
C VAL A 355 -36.17 -36.24 18.45
N VAL A 356 -36.92 -37.22 17.94
CA VAL A 356 -37.50 -38.29 18.77
C VAL A 356 -36.42 -39.12 19.47
N ALA A 357 -35.34 -39.48 18.77
CA ALA A 357 -34.21 -40.21 19.35
C ALA A 357 -33.46 -39.41 20.45
N ASN A 358 -33.53 -38.09 20.40
CA ASN A 358 -32.81 -37.17 21.28
C ASN A 358 -33.73 -36.40 22.25
N ASN A 359 -34.98 -36.84 22.44
CA ASN A 359 -36.02 -36.10 23.17
C ASN A 359 -35.67 -35.72 24.63
N SER A 360 -34.79 -36.48 25.27
CA SER A 360 -34.34 -36.26 26.65
C SER A 360 -33.24 -35.21 26.75
N ARG A 361 -32.62 -34.82 25.63
CA ARG A 361 -31.47 -33.90 25.56
C ARG A 361 -31.92 -32.45 25.32
N LYS A 362 -32.58 -31.85 26.32
CA LYS A 362 -33.15 -30.48 26.23
C LYS A 362 -32.17 -29.41 25.75
N ALA A 363 -30.90 -29.48 26.17
CA ALA A 363 -29.88 -28.52 25.77
C ALA A 363 -29.51 -28.60 24.28
N LEU A 364 -29.64 -29.77 23.65
CA LEU A 364 -29.49 -29.94 22.20
C LEU A 364 -30.72 -29.40 21.47
N LEU A 365 -31.92 -29.74 21.94
CA LEU A 365 -33.17 -29.26 21.31
C LEU A 365 -33.30 -27.74 21.35
N ASN A 366 -32.85 -27.08 22.42
CA ASN A 366 -32.79 -25.62 22.49
C ASN A 366 -31.86 -24.99 21.44
N ARG A 367 -30.83 -25.71 20.98
CA ARG A 367 -29.90 -25.25 19.92
C ARG A 367 -30.40 -25.55 18.50
N LEU A 368 -31.57 -26.17 18.39
CA LEU A 368 -32.23 -26.56 17.14
C LEU A 368 -33.62 -25.91 17.05
N SER A 369 -33.92 -24.94 17.91
CA SER A 369 -35.27 -24.35 18.04
C SER A 369 -35.74 -23.62 16.78
N ASP A 370 -34.82 -23.21 15.93
CA ASP A 370 -35.03 -22.58 14.64
C ASP A 370 -35.28 -23.59 13.49
N LEU A 371 -34.91 -24.86 13.69
CA LEU A 371 -35.22 -25.97 12.78
C LEU A 371 -36.46 -26.78 13.21
N LEU A 372 -36.99 -26.55 14.41
CA LEU A 372 -38.15 -27.20 15.02
C LEU A 372 -39.44 -26.43 14.72
#